data_AF-A0AAU9WU16-F1
#
_entry.id   AF-A0AAU9WU16-F1
#
_cell.length_a   1.000
_cell.length_b   1.000
_cell.length_c   1.000
_cell.angle_alpha   90.00
_cell.angle_beta   90.00
_cell.angle_gamma   90.00
#
_symmetry.space_group_name_H-M   'P 1'
#
loop_
_entity.id
_entity.type
_entity.pdbx_description
1 polymer ?
#
loop_
_entity_poly.entity_id
_entity_poly.type
_entity_poly.pdbx_seq_one_letter_code
_entity_poly.pdbx_strand_id
1 'polypeptide(L)'
;MLPGEWYTCITSYEMVIREKVVFNKFAWRYIIIDEAHRIKNEKSKLSEIVRELRSSNRLLLTGTPLQNNLCELWLLLNFLLPDVFSSPDLSCSCIIRLNVLGNLNDLFL
;
A
#
# COMPACT_ATOMS: atom_id res chain seq x y z
N MET A 1 20.84 -13.77 -0.09
CA MET A 1 19.78 -14.16 0.86
C MET A 1 19.23 -15.50 0.42
N LEU A 2 19.41 -16.56 1.21
CA LEU A 2 18.80 -17.86 0.95
C LEU A 2 17.44 -17.96 1.68
N PRO A 3 16.40 -18.54 1.07
CA PRO A 3 15.13 -18.78 1.76
C PRO A 3 15.34 -19.76 2.93
N GLY A 4 14.89 -19.41 4.14
CA GLY A 4 14.83 -20.34 5.28
C GLY A 4 15.76 -20.05 6.46
N GLU A 5 16.72 -19.11 6.33
CA GLU A 5 17.63 -18.77 7.43
C GLU A 5 17.11 -17.67 8.36
N TRP A 6 16.10 -16.90 7.92
CA TRP A 6 15.63 -15.70 8.61
C TRP A 6 14.10 -15.66 8.64
N TYR A 7 13.53 -15.23 9.77
CA TYR A 7 12.09 -15.02 9.92
C TYR A 7 11.63 -13.61 9.56
N THR A 8 12.52 -12.61 9.67
CA THR A 8 12.18 -11.19 9.45
C THR A 8 13.35 -10.47 8.80
N CYS A 9 13.05 -9.62 7.82
CA CYS A 9 14.00 -8.74 7.16
C CYS A 9 13.62 -7.30 7.46
N ILE A 10 14.56 -6.53 8.00
CA ILE A 10 14.41 -5.08 8.24
C ILE A 10 15.29 -4.38 7.22
N THR A 11 14.73 -3.42 6.50
CA THR A 11 15.43 -2.72 5.42
C THR A 11 14.92 -1.30 5.30
N SER A 12 15.72 -0.40 4.71
CA SER A 12 15.31 0.97 4.44
C SER A 12 14.63 1.07 3.07
N TYR A 13 13.90 2.17 2.86
CA TYR A 13 13.24 2.45 1.58
C TYR A 13 14.21 2.50 0.40
N GLU A 14 15.37 3.10 0.59
CA GLU A 14 16.39 3.25 -0.47
C GLU A 14 16.97 1.89 -0.88
N MET A 15 17.10 0.97 0.08
CA MET A 15 17.62 -0.37 -0.16
C MET A 15 16.61 -1.23 -0.94
N VAL A 16 15.32 -1.14 -0.61
CA VAL A 16 14.25 -1.79 -1.39
C VAL A 16 14.22 -1.31 -2.83
N ILE A 17 14.41 0.00 -3.04
CA ILE A 17 14.47 0.60 -4.38
C ILE A 17 15.67 0.06 -5.16
N ARG A 18 16.85 0.02 -4.52
CA ARG A 18 18.10 -0.42 -5.15
C ARG A 18 18.08 -1.92 -5.49
N GLU A 19 17.56 -2.75 -4.58
CA GLU A 19 17.63 -4.21 -4.69
C GLU A 19 16.29 -4.87 -5.01
N LYS A 20 15.39 -4.17 -5.71
CA LYS A 20 14.04 -4.68 -6.02
C LYS A 20 14.03 -6.09 -6.63
N VAL A 21 15.03 -6.42 -7.45
CA VAL A 21 15.17 -7.73 -8.10
C VAL A 21 15.39 -8.86 -7.09
N VAL A 22 16.08 -8.59 -5.99
CA VAL A 22 16.30 -9.58 -4.92
C VAL A 22 15.01 -9.78 -4.14
N PHE A 23 14.36 -8.68 -3.73
CA PHE A 23 13.13 -8.72 -2.96
C PHE A 23 11.97 -9.39 -3.71
N ASN A 24 11.91 -9.24 -5.04
CA ASN A 24 10.84 -9.83 -5.87
C ASN A 24 11.00 -11.35 -6.09
N LYS A 25 12.16 -11.94 -5.76
CA LYS A 25 12.34 -13.41 -5.78
C LYS A 25 11.64 -14.09 -4.61
N PHE A 26 11.31 -13.35 -3.55
CA PHE A 26 10.66 -13.87 -2.36
C PHE A 26 9.15 -13.57 -2.41
N ALA A 27 8.35 -14.56 -2.04
CA ALA A 27 6.94 -14.37 -1.74
C ALA A 27 6.80 -14.00 -0.26
N TRP A 28 6.51 -12.74 0.03
CA TRP A 28 6.43 -12.24 1.39
C TRP A 28 5.08 -12.60 2.01
N ARG A 29 5.07 -13.10 3.25
CA ARG A 29 3.79 -13.32 3.96
C ARG A 29 3.21 -12.01 4.49
N TYR A 30 4.09 -11.14 4.98
CA TYR A 30 3.77 -9.82 5.50
C TYR A 30 4.77 -8.79 4.97
N ILE A 31 4.26 -7.65 4.52
CA ILE A 31 5.04 -6.43 4.32
C ILE A 31 4.53 -5.40 5.31
N ILE A 32 5.42 -4.88 6.14
CA ILE A 32 5.12 -3.84 7.12
C ILE A 32 5.85 -2.57 6.71
N ILE A 33 5.12 -1.47 6.64
CA ILE A 33 5.64 -0.17 6.22
C ILE A 33 5.45 0.81 7.35
N ASP A 34 6.56 1.33 7.85
CA ASP A 34 6.56 2.35 8.90
C ASP A 34 6.60 3.75 8.31
N GLU A 35 5.87 4.69 8.89
CA GLU A 35 5.61 6.01 8.32
C GLU A 35 5.05 5.95 6.89
N ALA A 36 3.95 5.21 6.73
CA ALA A 36 3.26 4.98 5.46
C ALA A 36 2.89 6.26 4.68
N HIS A 37 2.81 7.41 5.35
CA HIS A 37 2.64 8.71 4.71
C HIS A 37 3.72 9.01 3.63
N ARG A 38 4.90 8.37 3.69
CA ARG A 38 5.93 8.47 2.65
C ARG A 38 5.54 7.86 1.30
N ILE A 39 4.55 6.96 1.28
CA ILE A 39 4.11 6.23 0.08
C ILE A 39 2.88 6.88 -0.59
N LYS A 40 2.39 8.00 -0.05
CA LYS A 40 1.15 8.66 -0.49
C LYS A 40 1.13 9.08 -1.96
N ASN A 41 2.29 9.20 -2.60
CA ASN A 41 2.38 9.60 -4.01
C ASN A 41 2.43 8.37 -4.93
N GLU A 42 1.35 8.14 -5.68
CA GLU A 42 1.21 7.05 -6.66
C GLU A 42 2.36 7.02 -7.67
N LYS A 43 2.84 8.20 -8.10
CA LYS A 43 3.86 8.35 -9.14
C LYS A 43 5.29 8.24 -8.59
N SER A 44 5.44 7.99 -7.28
CA SER A 44 6.76 7.79 -6.70
C SER A 44 7.30 6.41 -7.09
N LYS A 45 8.59 6.34 -7.43
CA LYS A 45 9.29 5.07 -7.68
C LYS A 45 9.14 4.09 -6.51
N LEU A 46 9.05 4.61 -5.29
CA LEU A 46 8.86 3.82 -4.08
C LEU A 46 7.48 3.13 -4.11
N SER A 47 6.39 3.88 -4.36
CA SER A 47 5.04 3.30 -4.44
C SER A 47 4.93 2.23 -5.53
N GLU A 48 5.55 2.45 -6.69
CA GLU A 48 5.56 1.48 -7.79
C GLU A 48 6.30 0.19 -7.39
N ILE A 49 7.51 0.31 -6.85
CA ILE A 49 8.33 -0.84 -6.47
C ILE A 49 7.67 -1.65 -5.35
N VAL A 50 7.11 -1.00 -4.33
CA VAL A 50 6.47 -1.71 -3.21
C VAL A 50 5.17 -2.40 -3.67
N ARG A 51 4.47 -1.86 -4.68
CA ARG A 51 3.33 -2.55 -5.33
C ARG A 51 3.76 -3.77 -6.14
N GLU A 52 4.93 -3.74 -6.78
CA GLU A 52 5.50 -4.90 -7.49
C GLU A 52 5.83 -6.07 -6.55
N LEU A 53 6.08 -5.81 -5.25
CA LEU A 53 6.43 -6.84 -4.29
C LEU A 53 5.25 -7.78 -4.00
N ARG A 54 5.47 -9.07 -4.24
CA ARG A 54 4.49 -10.12 -3.98
C ARG A 54 4.33 -10.34 -2.48
N SER A 55 3.12 -10.08 -1.97
CA SER A 55 2.79 -10.31 -0.56
C SER A 55 1.36 -10.82 -0.36
N SER A 56 1.16 -11.64 0.69
CA SER A 56 -0.18 -12.08 1.11
C SER A 56 -0.90 -11.04 1.95
N ASN A 57 -0.19 -10.39 2.87
CA ASN A 57 -0.76 -9.37 3.76
C ASN A 57 0.15 -8.14 3.78
N ARG A 58 -0.46 -6.95 3.86
CA ARG A 58 0.23 -5.66 3.96
C ARG A 58 -0.27 -4.93 5.19
N LEU A 59 0.66 -4.35 5.95
CA LEU A 59 0.37 -3.55 7.13
C LEU A 59 1.07 -2.20 6.98
N LEU A 60 0.32 -1.14 7.25
CA LEU A 60 0.80 0.23 7.20
C LEU A 60 0.73 0.83 8.60
N LEU A 61 1.85 1.36 9.07
CA LEU A 61 1.97 2.07 10.34
C LEU A 61 2.24 3.54 10.02
N THR A 62 1.48 4.46 10.60
CA THR A 62 1.77 5.88 10.48
C THR A 62 1.28 6.64 11.70
N GLY A 63 2.11 7.55 12.21
CA GLY A 63 1.76 8.44 13.32
C GLY A 63 1.10 9.73 12.88
N THR A 64 1.07 10.02 11.57
CA THR A 64 0.44 11.23 11.03
C THR A 64 -0.94 10.90 10.47
N PRO A 65 -2.02 11.48 11.02
CA PRO A 65 -3.34 11.25 10.48
C PRO A 65 -3.39 11.78 9.03
N LEU A 66 -3.93 10.97 8.13
CA LEU A 66 -4.12 11.25 6.70
C LEU A 66 -4.53 12.71 6.48
N GLN A 67 -3.80 13.43 5.62
CA GLN A 67 -4.08 14.82 5.29
C GLN A 67 -5.29 14.91 4.33
N ASN A 68 -6.51 14.60 4.78
CA ASN A 68 -7.84 14.92 4.22
C ASN A 68 -8.09 14.82 2.70
N ASN A 69 -7.17 14.28 1.91
CA ASN A 69 -7.32 14.11 0.48
C ASN A 69 -7.80 12.68 0.23
N LEU A 70 -9.05 12.53 -0.20
CA LEU A 70 -9.65 11.24 -0.52
C LEU A 70 -8.82 10.47 -1.56
N CYS A 71 -8.06 11.16 -2.41
CA CYS A 71 -7.15 10.51 -3.35
C CYS A 71 -5.97 9.86 -2.62
N GLU A 72 -5.40 10.48 -1.58
CA GLU A 72 -4.32 9.89 -0.78
C GLU A 72 -4.83 8.65 -0.01
N LEU A 73 -6.06 8.72 0.51
CA LEU A 73 -6.70 7.57 1.17
C LEU A 73 -6.91 6.40 0.19
N TRP A 74 -7.43 6.68 -1.00
CA TRP A 74 -7.63 5.66 -2.04
C TRP A 74 -6.31 4.99 -2.43
N LEU A 75 -5.25 5.77 -2.61
CA LEU A 75 -3.92 5.23 -2.93
C LEU A 75 -3.40 4.29 -1.84
N LEU A 76 -3.64 4.63 -0.58
CA LEU A 76 -3.27 3.81 0.55
C LEU A 76 -4.08 2.50 0.61
N LEU A 77 -5.38 2.57 0.33
CA LEU A 77 -6.28 1.40 0.26
C LEU A 77 -5.94 0.49 -0.92
N ASN A 78 -5.68 1.06 -2.10
CA ASN A 78 -5.20 0.32 -3.26
C ASN A 78 -3.87 -0.39 -3.00
N PHE A 79 -2.99 0.23 -2.19
CA PHE A 79 -1.79 -0.44 -1.74
C PHE A 79 -2.07 -1.65 -0.84
N LEU A 80 -2.99 -1.53 0.12
CA LEU A 80 -3.35 -2.62 1.03
C LEU A 80 -4.02 -3.79 0.31
N LEU A 81 -4.99 -3.49 -0.56
CA LEU A 81 -5.87 -4.45 -1.22
C LEU A 81 -5.95 -4.17 -2.73
N PRO A 82 -4.89 -4.42 -3.50
CA PRO A 82 -4.92 -4.15 -4.93
C PRO A 82 -6.00 -4.97 -5.63
N ASP A 83 -6.27 -6.21 -5.20
CA ASP A 83 -7.28 -7.07 -5.86
C ASP A 83 -8.71 -6.49 -5.80
N VAL A 84 -9.02 -5.72 -4.75
CA VAL A 84 -10.34 -5.08 -4.56
C VAL A 84 -10.40 -3.71 -5.25
N PHE A 85 -9.28 -2.98 -5.29
CA PHE A 85 -9.21 -1.60 -5.76
C PHE A 85 -8.50 -1.43 -7.12
N SER A 86 -8.23 -2.52 -7.85
CA SER A 86 -7.59 -2.50 -9.18
C SER A 86 -8.40 -1.81 -10.28
N SER A 87 -9.70 -1.58 -10.08
CA SER A 87 -10.54 -0.93 -11.08
C SER A 87 -10.33 0.60 -11.07
N PRO A 88 -9.85 1.21 -12.17
CA PRO A 88 -9.71 2.67 -12.29
C PRO A 88 -11.05 3.41 -12.20
N ASP A 89 -12.16 2.69 -12.38
CA ASP A 89 -13.52 3.19 -12.16
C ASP A 89 -13.82 3.54 -10.69
N LEU A 90 -12.92 3.21 -9.75
CA LEU A 90 -12.94 3.66 -8.35
C LEU A 90 -11.97 4.82 -8.07
N SER A 91 -11.50 5.50 -9.12
CA SER A 91 -10.79 6.78 -9.01
C SER A 91 -11.50 7.78 -8.08
N CYS A 92 -10.76 8.78 -7.61
CA CYS A 92 -11.15 9.82 -6.66
C CYS A 92 -12.57 10.44 -6.89
N SER A 93 -13.10 10.37 -8.11
CA SER A 93 -14.49 10.68 -8.48
C SER A 93 -15.57 9.83 -7.76
N CYS A 94 -15.30 8.57 -7.43
CA CYS A 94 -16.32 7.62 -6.97
C CYS A 94 -16.46 7.60 -5.45
N ILE A 95 -15.39 7.94 -4.73
CA ILE A 95 -15.46 8.21 -3.28
C ILE A 95 -16.32 9.46 -3.02
N ILE A 96 -16.28 10.46 -3.91
CA ILE A 96 -17.20 11.61 -3.84
C ILE A 96 -18.66 11.15 -4.02
N ARG A 97 -18.92 10.15 -4.87
CA ARG A 97 -20.27 9.60 -5.08
C ARG A 97 -20.82 8.85 -3.86
N LEU A 98 -19.96 8.18 -3.08
CA LEU A 98 -20.34 7.59 -1.79
C LEU A 98 -20.68 8.67 -0.74
N ASN A 99 -19.92 9.78 -0.71
CA ASN A 99 -20.24 10.90 0.19
C ASN A 99 -21.52 11.66 -0.20
N VAL A 100 -21.92 11.65 -1.48
CA VAL A 100 -23.16 12.29 -1.95
C VAL A 100 -24.40 11.39 -1.79
N LEU A 101 -24.24 10.06 -1.68
CA LEU A 101 -25.36 9.11 -1.56
C LEU A 101 -25.57 8.49 -0.17
N GLY A 102 -24.76 8.87 0.83
CA GLY A 102 -25.10 8.66 2.23
C GLY A 102 -24.33 7.52 2.90
N ASN A 103 -23.91 7.83 4.13
CA ASN A 103 -23.40 6.97 5.19
C ASN A 103 -22.19 6.06 4.89
N LEU A 104 -21.07 6.43 5.50
CA LEU A 104 -19.85 5.64 5.72
C LEU A 104 -20.05 4.35 6.54
N ASN A 105 -21.27 4.05 7.00
CA ASN A 105 -21.55 2.89 7.86
C ASN A 105 -21.74 1.58 7.07
N ASP A 106 -21.89 1.62 5.76
CA ASP A 106 -22.19 0.42 4.95
C ASP A 106 -20.92 -0.32 4.46
N LEU A 107 -19.72 0.15 4.82
CA LEU A 107 -18.46 -0.51 4.42
C LEU A 107 -17.85 -1.44 5.50
N PHE A 108 -18.44 -1.49 6.71
CA PHE A 108 -17.92 -2.29 7.83
C PHE A 108 -19.00 -3.09 8.59
N LEU A 109 -20.07 -3.48 7.89
CA LEU A 109 -20.98 -4.55 8.31
C LEU A 109 -21.18 -5.55 7.16
#